data_AF-A0AAT9HMZ7-F1
#
_entry.id   AF-A0AAT9HMZ7-F1
#
_cell.length_a   1.000
_cell.length_b   1.000
_cell.length_c   1.000
_cell.angle_alpha   90.00
_cell.angle_beta   90.00
_cell.angle_gamma   90.00
#
_symmetry.space_group_name_H-M   'P 1'
#
loop_
_entity.id
_entity.type
_entity.pdbx_description
1 polymer ?
#
loop_
_entity_poly.entity_id
_entity_poly.type
_entity_poly.pdbx_seq_one_letter_code
_entity_poly.pdbx_strand_id
1 'polypeptide(L)'
;MPALADFVSVDLLEPEEPGSKPTGPLTAPVSLRRVAHRSLTPGSPEAVARRGELVVYPAAAPQADSLLAGHSVVASVPSGDLDPWLAVDEPRARQVREYGVHSMLSVPLQARGTTLGVAAFTRFARPESFTHDDVLLAEEVTARAAVCIDNARRYSRERETTLALQRSLLPAPCRARPPWRRPPAICRPRTRAWAATGST
;
A
#
# COMPACT_ATOMS: atom_id res chain seq x y z
N MET A 1 -10.15 12.17 -23.94
CA MET A 1 -9.18 11.06 -23.86
C MET A 1 -9.97 9.77 -23.90
N PRO A 2 -9.78 8.90 -24.90
CA PRO A 2 -10.35 7.55 -24.87
C PRO A 2 -9.96 6.88 -23.54
N ALA A 3 -10.88 6.13 -22.93
CA ALA A 3 -10.50 5.31 -21.78
C ALA A 3 -9.48 4.27 -22.28
N LEU A 4 -8.28 4.21 -21.70
CA LEU A 4 -7.22 3.25 -22.11
C LEU A 4 -7.68 1.79 -21.94
N ALA A 5 -8.45 1.52 -20.90
CA ALA A 5 -9.01 0.22 -20.54
C ALA A 5 -10.44 0.37 -19.99
N ASP A 6 -11.20 -0.71 -20.02
CA ASP A 6 -12.60 -0.74 -19.59
C ASP A 6 -12.70 -1.07 -18.09
N PHE A 7 -11.74 -1.84 -17.59
CA PHE A 7 -11.46 -2.04 -16.16
C PHE A 7 -9.96 -1.89 -15.88
N VAL A 8 -9.64 -1.28 -14.74
CA VAL A 8 -8.27 -1.15 -14.23
C VAL A 8 -8.25 -1.53 -12.77
N SER A 9 -7.29 -2.37 -12.36
CA SER A 9 -7.00 -2.64 -10.95
C SER A 9 -5.54 -2.39 -10.61
N VAL A 10 -5.30 -1.98 -9.37
CA VAL A 10 -3.96 -1.76 -8.79
C VAL A 10 -3.86 -2.66 -7.57
N ASP A 11 -2.94 -3.62 -7.64
CA ASP A 11 -2.68 -4.58 -6.57
C ASP A 11 -1.22 -4.40 -6.10
N LEU A 12 -1.02 -4.15 -4.81
CA LEU A 12 0.29 -3.84 -4.24
C LEU A 12 0.83 -5.00 -3.41
N LEU A 13 2.15 -5.20 -3.47
CA LEU A 13 2.87 -6.05 -2.54
C LEU A 13 2.72 -5.48 -1.13
N GLU A 14 2.41 -6.38 -0.21
CA GLU A 14 2.53 -6.12 1.21
C GLU A 14 3.95 -6.45 1.64
N PRO A 15 4.66 -5.50 2.27
CA PRO A 15 5.92 -5.86 2.91
C PRO A 15 5.63 -6.75 4.12
N GLU A 16 6.46 -7.78 4.34
CA GLU A 16 6.38 -8.68 5.50
C GLU A 16 6.45 -7.92 6.83
N GLU A 17 7.18 -6.80 6.84
CA GLU A 17 7.32 -5.90 7.98
C GLU A 17 6.90 -4.48 7.58
N PRO A 18 6.10 -3.76 8.40
CA PRO A 18 5.75 -2.37 8.15
C PRO A 18 7.00 -1.52 7.93
N GLY A 19 7.21 -1.04 6.71
CA GLY A 19 8.36 -0.22 6.37
C GLY A 19 9.48 -0.93 5.59
N SER A 20 9.49 -2.27 5.54
CA SER A 20 10.44 -2.99 4.70
C SER A 20 10.09 -2.83 3.21
N LYS A 21 11.09 -3.01 2.35
CA LYS A 21 10.89 -3.21 0.92
C LYS A 21 10.98 -4.71 0.67
N PRO A 22 10.18 -5.29 -0.24
CA PRO A 22 10.42 -6.66 -0.69
C PRO A 22 11.87 -6.73 -1.20
N THR A 23 12.69 -7.54 -0.53
CA THR A 23 14.13 -7.64 -0.81
C THR A 23 14.38 -9.05 -1.34
N GLY A 24 14.41 -9.19 -2.66
CA GLY A 24 14.64 -10.47 -3.33
C GLY A 24 13.87 -10.59 -4.64
N PRO A 25 14.25 -11.55 -5.51
CA PRO A 25 13.47 -11.89 -6.68
C PRO A 25 12.08 -12.38 -6.25
N LEU A 26 11.04 -11.89 -6.90
CA LEU A 26 9.68 -12.39 -6.69
C LEU A 26 9.62 -13.85 -7.16
N THR A 27 8.81 -14.66 -6.48
CA THR A 27 8.53 -16.06 -6.88
C THR A 27 7.03 -16.26 -6.83
N ALA A 28 6.47 -16.94 -7.82
CA ALA A 28 5.05 -17.28 -7.83
C ALA A 28 4.74 -18.44 -6.85
N PRO A 29 3.53 -18.48 -6.26
CA PRO A 29 2.43 -17.53 -6.43
C PRO A 29 2.70 -16.19 -5.73
N VAL A 30 2.28 -15.09 -6.35
CA VAL A 30 2.50 -13.74 -5.81
C VAL A 30 1.23 -13.25 -5.11
N SER A 31 1.35 -12.88 -3.84
CA SER A 31 0.24 -12.34 -3.05
C SER A 31 0.29 -10.81 -3.04
N LEU A 32 -0.82 -10.18 -3.43
CA LEU A 32 -0.96 -8.73 -3.56
C LEU A 32 -2.27 -8.27 -2.94
N ARG A 33 -2.30 -7.08 -2.34
CA ARG A 33 -3.54 -6.48 -1.85
C ARG A 33 -4.09 -5.47 -2.84
N ARG A 34 -5.37 -5.61 -3.17
CA ARG A 34 -6.06 -4.67 -4.06
C ARG A 34 -6.25 -3.33 -3.38
N VAL A 35 -5.57 -2.29 -3.86
CA VAL A 35 -5.69 -0.95 -3.27
C VAL A 35 -6.67 -0.06 -4.03
N ALA A 36 -6.85 -0.32 -5.32
CA ALA A 36 -7.79 0.42 -6.15
C ALA A 36 -8.27 -0.42 -7.32
N HIS A 37 -9.48 -0.11 -7.78
CA HIS A 37 -9.93 -0.46 -9.12
C HIS A 37 -10.87 0.62 -9.65
N ARG A 38 -11.06 0.66 -10.96
CA ARG A 38 -12.03 1.51 -11.65
C ARG A 38 -12.58 0.75 -12.86
N SER A 39 -13.88 0.88 -13.07
CA SER A 39 -14.61 0.29 -14.20
C SER A 39 -15.35 1.36 -14.98
N LEU A 40 -15.62 1.10 -16.25
CA LEU A 40 -16.64 1.79 -17.03
C LEU A 40 -18.07 1.37 -16.61
N THR A 41 -18.24 0.16 -16.09
CA THR A 41 -19.50 -0.37 -15.58
C THR A 41 -19.74 0.10 -14.14
N PRO A 42 -20.83 0.84 -13.85
CA PRO A 42 -21.15 1.25 -12.50
C PRO A 42 -21.23 0.06 -11.53
N GLY A 43 -20.61 0.19 -10.35
CA GLY A 43 -20.55 -0.89 -9.36
C GLY A 43 -19.43 -1.91 -9.58
N SER A 44 -18.74 -1.89 -10.73
CA SER A 44 -17.62 -2.79 -11.05
C SER A 44 -17.93 -4.28 -10.82
N PRO A 45 -19.05 -4.80 -11.38
CA PRO A 45 -19.46 -6.19 -11.15
C PRO A 45 -18.44 -7.20 -11.69
N GLU A 46 -17.55 -6.78 -12.58
CA GLU A 46 -16.46 -7.60 -13.12
C GLU A 46 -15.28 -7.79 -12.16
N ALA A 47 -15.22 -7.01 -11.08
CA ALA A 47 -14.13 -7.08 -10.11
C ALA A 47 -14.28 -8.33 -9.23
N VAL A 48 -13.48 -9.37 -9.50
CA VAL A 48 -13.42 -10.59 -8.66
C VAL A 48 -13.04 -10.28 -7.21
N ALA A 49 -12.07 -9.38 -7.01
CA ALA A 49 -11.61 -8.95 -5.69
C ALA A 49 -11.98 -7.49 -5.42
N ARG A 50 -12.43 -7.23 -4.19
CA ARG A 50 -12.76 -5.89 -3.69
C ARG A 50 -11.51 -5.13 -3.26
N ARG A 51 -11.65 -3.83 -3.07
CA ARG A 51 -10.60 -3.01 -2.44
C ARG A 51 -10.33 -3.52 -1.01
N GLY A 52 -9.06 -3.71 -0.68
CA GLY A 52 -8.58 -4.24 0.60
C GLY A 52 -8.35 -5.75 0.61
N GLU A 53 -8.89 -6.50 -0.35
CA GLU A 53 -8.75 -7.96 -0.38
C GLU A 53 -7.36 -8.39 -0.88
N LEU A 54 -6.90 -9.52 -0.34
CA LEU A 54 -5.70 -10.20 -0.79
C LEU A 54 -6.03 -11.03 -2.04
N VAL A 55 -5.21 -10.88 -3.06
CA VAL A 55 -5.30 -11.55 -4.35
C VAL A 55 -4.04 -12.37 -4.55
N VAL A 56 -4.20 -13.64 -4.85
CA VAL A 56 -3.08 -14.55 -5.12
C VAL A 56 -3.01 -14.81 -6.62
N TYR A 57 -1.90 -14.45 -7.23
CA TYR A 57 -1.63 -14.67 -8.65
C TYR A 57 -0.73 -15.89 -8.83
N PRO A 58 -1.22 -17.01 -9.41
CA PRO A 58 -0.38 -18.15 -9.74
C PRO A 58 0.60 -17.80 -10.87
N ALA A 59 1.62 -18.64 -11.10
CA ALA A 59 2.63 -18.42 -12.13
C ALA A 59 2.05 -18.25 -13.55
N ALA A 60 0.89 -18.88 -13.81
CA ALA A 60 0.19 -18.79 -15.08
C ALA A 60 -0.50 -17.43 -15.31
N ALA A 61 -0.67 -16.60 -14.28
CA ALA A 61 -1.38 -15.34 -14.40
C ALA A 61 -0.48 -14.26 -15.04
N PRO A 62 -0.99 -13.47 -16.02
CA PRO A 62 -0.22 -12.41 -16.66
C PRO A 62 0.36 -11.37 -15.68
N GLN A 63 -0.31 -11.15 -14.55
CA GLN A 63 0.16 -10.27 -13.50
C GLN A 63 1.40 -10.81 -12.80
N ALA A 64 1.43 -12.12 -12.53
CA ALA A 64 2.60 -12.78 -11.94
C ALA A 64 3.76 -12.75 -12.94
N ASP A 65 3.50 -13.09 -14.20
CA ASP A 65 4.52 -13.06 -15.26
C ASP A 65 5.15 -11.67 -15.42
N SER A 66 4.33 -10.62 -15.52
CA SER A 66 4.80 -9.23 -15.58
C SER A 66 5.64 -8.82 -14.36
N LEU A 67 5.26 -9.27 -13.16
CA LEU A 67 6.01 -8.98 -11.94
C LEU A 67 7.36 -9.71 -11.88
N LEU A 68 7.41 -10.96 -12.33
CA LEU A 68 8.62 -11.78 -12.36
C LEU A 68 9.59 -11.31 -13.43
N ALA A 69 9.08 -11.00 -14.62
CA ALA A 69 9.88 -10.52 -15.75
C ALA A 69 10.30 -9.06 -15.59
N GLY A 70 9.53 -8.27 -14.82
CA GLY A 70 9.81 -6.87 -14.55
C GLY A 70 9.48 -5.92 -15.71
N HIS A 71 8.69 -6.37 -16.69
CA HIS A 71 8.20 -5.57 -17.80
C HIS A 71 6.69 -5.79 -18.03
N SER A 72 6.09 -4.98 -18.91
CA SER A 72 4.69 -5.12 -19.27
C SER A 72 4.43 -6.41 -20.05
N VAL A 73 3.24 -7.00 -19.86
CA VAL A 73 2.79 -8.21 -20.54
C VAL A 73 1.38 -8.00 -21.06
N VAL A 74 1.16 -8.26 -22.35
CA VAL A 74 -0.16 -8.31 -22.98
C VAL A 74 -0.56 -9.77 -23.14
N ALA A 75 -1.79 -10.11 -22.75
CA ALA A 75 -2.36 -11.43 -22.90
C ALA A 75 -3.78 -11.33 -23.47
N SER A 76 -4.12 -12.27 -24.36
CA SER A 76 -5.34 -12.25 -25.15
C SER A 76 -6.10 -13.58 -25.04
N VAL A 77 -7.43 -13.52 -24.91
CA VAL A 77 -8.29 -14.71 -24.96
C VAL A 77 -8.29 -15.35 -26.35
N PRO A 78 -8.47 -14.61 -27.47
CA PRO A 78 -8.37 -15.19 -28.80
C PRO A 78 -7.05 -15.94 -29.10
N SER A 79 -5.95 -15.51 -28.47
CA SER A 79 -4.63 -16.16 -28.63
C SER A 79 -4.43 -17.38 -27.72
N GLY A 80 -5.32 -17.59 -26.73
CA GLY A 80 -5.19 -18.64 -25.71
C GLY A 80 -4.22 -18.30 -24.58
N ASP A 81 -3.67 -17.08 -24.52
CA ASP A 81 -2.65 -16.71 -23.53
C ASP A 81 -3.18 -16.77 -22.08
N LEU A 82 -4.49 -16.58 -21.91
CA LEU A 82 -5.15 -16.63 -20.60
C LEU A 82 -5.58 -18.05 -20.20
N ASP A 83 -5.62 -19.01 -21.13
CA ASP A 83 -6.20 -20.34 -20.89
C ASP A 83 -5.57 -21.07 -19.69
N PRO A 84 -4.24 -21.11 -19.52
CA PRO A 84 -3.61 -21.78 -18.38
C PRO A 84 -4.03 -21.19 -17.04
N TRP A 85 -4.27 -19.88 -17.00
CA TRP A 85 -4.71 -19.20 -15.78
C TRP A 85 -6.20 -19.39 -15.51
N LEU A 86 -7.03 -19.26 -16.55
CA LEU A 86 -8.48 -19.42 -16.42
C LEU A 86 -8.86 -20.88 -16.11
N ALA A 87 -8.04 -21.86 -16.50
CA ALA A 87 -8.23 -23.26 -16.13
C ALA A 87 -8.09 -23.52 -14.62
N VAL A 88 -7.36 -22.67 -13.89
CA VAL A 88 -7.10 -22.85 -12.44
C VAL A 88 -7.81 -21.82 -11.56
N ASP A 89 -8.43 -20.78 -12.13
CA ASP A 89 -9.14 -19.72 -11.42
C ASP A 89 -10.57 -19.56 -11.96
N GLU A 90 -11.47 -20.43 -11.50
CA GLU A 90 -12.87 -20.47 -11.96
C GLU A 90 -13.63 -19.14 -11.73
N PRO A 91 -13.48 -18.43 -10.59
CA PRO A 91 -14.08 -17.11 -10.43
C PRO A 91 -13.67 -16.13 -11.54
N ARG A 92 -12.40 -16.12 -11.95
CA ARG A 92 -11.93 -15.30 -13.08
C ARG A 92 -12.41 -15.81 -14.42
N ALA A 93 -12.41 -17.13 -14.63
CA ALA A 93 -12.92 -17.73 -15.86
C ALA A 93 -14.40 -17.38 -16.09
N ARG A 94 -15.22 -17.41 -15.03
CA ARG A 94 -16.61 -16.96 -15.10
C ARG A 94 -16.71 -15.50 -15.50
N GLN A 95 -15.93 -14.62 -14.87
CA GLN A 95 -15.92 -13.19 -15.17
C GLN A 95 -15.51 -12.89 -16.61
N VAL A 96 -14.48 -13.58 -17.11
CA VAL A 96 -14.04 -13.45 -18.49
C VAL A 96 -15.15 -13.82 -19.47
N ARG A 97 -15.87 -14.93 -19.21
CA ARG A 97 -17.00 -15.38 -20.04
C ARG A 97 -18.22 -14.46 -19.94
N GLU A 98 -18.56 -14.00 -18.74
CA GLU A 98 -19.76 -13.18 -18.48
C GLU A 98 -19.65 -11.79 -19.09
N TYR A 99 -18.49 -11.14 -18.98
CA TYR A 99 -18.29 -9.78 -19.46
C TYR A 99 -17.63 -9.72 -20.84
N GLY A 100 -17.20 -10.85 -21.40
CA GLY A 100 -16.53 -10.88 -22.71
C GLY A 100 -15.14 -10.25 -22.69
N VAL A 101 -14.41 -10.44 -21.59
CA VAL A 101 -13.01 -10.00 -21.50
C VAL A 101 -12.21 -10.71 -22.59
N HIS A 102 -11.50 -9.94 -23.42
CA HIS A 102 -10.72 -10.52 -24.51
C HIS A 102 -9.25 -10.12 -24.48
N SER A 103 -8.89 -9.03 -23.81
CA SER A 103 -7.50 -8.56 -23.75
C SER A 103 -7.16 -7.98 -22.38
N MET A 104 -5.97 -8.31 -21.91
CA MET A 104 -5.42 -7.88 -20.63
C MET A 104 -4.00 -7.36 -20.82
N LEU A 105 -3.69 -6.26 -20.15
CA LEU A 105 -2.34 -5.70 -20.06
C LEU A 105 -1.96 -5.61 -18.60
N SER A 106 -0.86 -6.26 -18.21
CA SER A 106 -0.28 -6.18 -16.88
C SER A 106 0.98 -5.32 -16.95
N VAL A 107 1.08 -4.32 -16.07
CA VAL A 107 2.21 -3.40 -16.00
C VAL A 107 2.74 -3.35 -14.58
N PRO A 108 4.05 -3.60 -14.34
CA PRO A 108 4.59 -3.60 -13.00
C PRO A 108 4.72 -2.17 -12.47
N LEU A 109 4.36 -1.95 -11.21
CA LEU A 109 4.50 -0.67 -10.51
C LEU A 109 5.90 -0.58 -9.91
N GLN A 110 6.86 -0.04 -10.65
CA GLN A 110 8.24 0.07 -10.20
C GLN A 110 8.62 1.52 -9.85
N ALA A 111 9.26 1.71 -8.70
CA ALA A 111 9.79 3.00 -8.29
C ALA A 111 11.16 2.83 -7.64
N ARG A 112 12.14 3.61 -8.10
CA ARG A 112 13.51 3.66 -7.55
C ARG A 112 14.13 2.26 -7.40
N GLY A 113 14.00 1.43 -8.44
CA GLY A 113 14.54 0.06 -8.47
C GLY A 113 13.81 -0.95 -7.59
N THR A 114 12.59 -0.66 -7.12
CA THR A 114 11.78 -1.58 -6.33
C THR A 114 10.41 -1.78 -6.97
N THR A 115 9.99 -3.04 -7.14
CA THR A 115 8.63 -3.39 -7.53
C THR A 115 7.69 -3.24 -6.34
N LEU A 116 6.65 -2.43 -6.49
CA LEU A 116 5.64 -2.14 -5.47
C LEU A 116 4.37 -3.00 -5.64
N GLY A 117 4.13 -3.52 -6.84
CA GLY A 117 2.89 -4.20 -7.22
C GLY A 117 2.69 -4.22 -8.73
N VAL A 118 1.45 -4.42 -9.16
CA VAL A 118 1.05 -4.49 -10.58
C VAL A 118 -0.23 -3.69 -10.83
N ALA A 119 -0.29 -3.03 -11.98
CA ALA A 119 -1.51 -2.47 -12.55
C ALA A 119 -2.00 -3.40 -13.67
N ALA A 120 -3.24 -3.86 -13.57
CA ALA A 120 -3.88 -4.69 -14.59
C ALA A 120 -4.98 -3.89 -15.29
N PHE A 121 -4.91 -3.87 -16.62
CA PHE A 121 -5.82 -3.20 -17.52
C PHE A 121 -6.58 -4.26 -18.32
N THR A 122 -7.88 -4.12 -18.45
CA THR A 122 -8.73 -5.13 -19.09
C THR A 122 -9.67 -4.46 -20.09
N ARG A 123 -9.83 -5.08 -21.26
CA ARG A 123 -10.80 -4.69 -22.29
C ARG A 123 -11.85 -5.76 -22.48
N PHE A 124 -13.09 -5.32 -22.59
CA PHE A 124 -14.27 -6.14 -22.84
C PHE A 124 -15.36 -5.39 -23.64
N ALA A 125 -15.36 -4.06 -23.63
CA ALA A 125 -16.31 -3.24 -24.40
C ALA A 125 -15.74 -2.82 -25.76
N ARG A 126 -14.44 -2.52 -25.83
CA ARG A 126 -13.77 -2.19 -27.10
C ARG A 126 -13.26 -3.46 -27.77
N PRO A 127 -13.46 -3.65 -29.10
CA PRO A 127 -13.08 -4.88 -29.77
C PRO A 127 -11.56 -5.02 -29.96
N GLU A 128 -10.79 -3.92 -29.96
CA GLU A 128 -9.36 -3.96 -30.23
C GLU A 128 -8.54 -4.38 -29.00
N SER A 129 -7.61 -5.32 -29.21
CA SER A 129 -6.56 -5.66 -28.22
C SER A 129 -5.63 -4.47 -27.96
N PHE A 130 -4.86 -4.53 -26.88
CA PHE A 130 -3.86 -3.50 -26.57
C PHE A 130 -2.79 -3.41 -27.66
N THR A 131 -2.61 -2.20 -28.19
CA THR A 131 -1.55 -1.87 -29.16
C THR A 131 -0.26 -1.48 -28.45
N HIS A 132 0.84 -1.33 -29.20
CA HIS A 132 2.10 -0.86 -28.63
C HIS A 132 1.97 0.55 -28.00
N ASP A 133 1.25 1.46 -28.66
CA ASP A 133 1.01 2.81 -28.14
C ASP A 133 0.19 2.79 -26.84
N ASP A 134 -0.77 1.86 -26.74
CA ASP A 134 -1.51 1.66 -25.50
C ASP A 134 -0.60 1.16 -24.36
N VAL A 135 0.35 0.27 -24.66
CA VAL A 135 1.33 -0.23 -23.70
C VAL A 135 2.21 0.91 -23.20
N LEU A 136 2.76 1.72 -24.10
CA LEU A 136 3.59 2.88 -23.74
C LEU A 136 2.82 3.87 -22.86
N LEU A 137 1.56 4.16 -23.20
CA LEU A 137 0.70 5.03 -22.39
C LEU A 137 0.41 4.42 -21.01
N ALA A 138 0.15 3.12 -20.94
CA ALA A 138 -0.08 2.41 -19.69
C ALA A 138 1.17 2.45 -18.80
N GLU A 139 2.35 2.23 -19.38
CA GLU A 139 3.64 2.30 -18.70
C GLU A 139 3.92 3.70 -18.14
N GLU A 140 3.69 4.76 -18.92
CA GLU A 140 3.90 6.14 -18.47
C GLU A 140 2.99 6.47 -17.26
N VAL A 141 1.70 6.15 -17.38
CA VAL A 141 0.73 6.40 -16.31
C VAL A 141 1.05 5.57 -15.07
N THR A 142 1.44 4.31 -15.26
CA THR A 142 1.80 3.38 -14.17
C THR A 142 3.09 3.81 -13.48
N ALA A 143 4.10 4.27 -14.22
CA ALA A 143 5.35 4.78 -13.67
C ALA A 143 5.10 6.01 -12.77
N ARG A 144 4.27 6.96 -13.22
CA ARG A 144 3.89 8.12 -12.40
C ARG A 144 3.12 7.70 -11.15
N ALA A 145 2.18 6.76 -11.28
CA ALA A 145 1.45 6.22 -10.14
C ALA A 145 2.37 5.52 -9.13
N ALA A 146 3.34 4.73 -9.60
CA ALA A 146 4.31 4.04 -8.76
C ALA A 146 5.13 5.03 -7.90
N VAL A 147 5.59 6.13 -8.50
CA VAL A 147 6.30 7.20 -7.76
C VAL A 147 5.39 7.85 -6.71
N CYS A 148 4.14 8.17 -7.05
CA CYS A 148 3.18 8.72 -6.08
C CYS A 148 2.91 7.75 -4.92
N ILE A 149 2.77 6.46 -5.20
CA ILE A 149 2.55 5.41 -4.20
C ILE A 149 3.78 5.23 -3.31
N ASP A 150 4.99 5.18 -3.87
CA ASP A 150 6.24 5.13 -3.09
C ASP A 150 6.36 6.35 -2.17
N ASN A 151 6.08 7.55 -2.69
CA ASN A 151 6.13 8.79 -1.90
C ASN A 151 5.08 8.78 -0.77
N ALA A 152 3.84 8.35 -1.04
CA ALA A 152 2.81 8.24 -0.02
C ALA A 152 3.17 7.21 1.06
N ARG A 153 3.69 6.04 0.65
CA ARG A 153 4.18 5.00 1.58
C ARG A 153 5.32 5.53 2.45
N ARG A 154 6.24 6.33 1.90
CA ARG A 154 7.33 6.97 2.67
C ARG A 154 6.83 8.04 3.62
N TYR A 155 5.95 8.93 3.16
CA TYR A 155 5.43 10.01 3.98
C TYR A 155 4.64 9.48 5.19
N SER A 156 3.84 8.44 5.00
CA SER A 156 3.15 7.78 6.12
C SER A 156 4.13 7.24 7.17
N ARG A 157 5.32 6.75 6.77
CA ARG A 157 6.37 6.28 7.69
C ARG A 157 7.00 7.43 8.50
N GLU A 158 7.29 8.56 7.87
CA GLU A 158 7.90 9.71 8.54
C GLU A 158 6.93 10.40 9.52
N ARG A 159 5.63 10.33 9.23
CA ARG A 159 4.60 10.88 10.11
C ARG A 159 4.37 10.05 11.37
N GLU A 160 4.57 8.73 11.31
CA GLU A 160 4.46 7.84 12.48
C GLU A 160 5.56 8.10 13.52
N THR A 161 6.78 8.40 13.10
CA THR A 161 7.90 8.68 14.02
C THR A 161 7.74 10.01 14.75
N THR A 162 7.20 11.03 14.08
CA THR A 162 6.99 12.35 14.67
C THR A 162 5.85 12.35 15.70
N LEU A 163 4.76 11.61 15.43
CA LEU A 163 3.65 11.46 16.39
C LEU A 163 4.03 10.60 17.60
N ALA A 164 4.89 9.59 17.42
CA ALA A 164 5.41 8.79 18.53
C ALA A 164 6.24 9.65 19.50
N LEU A 165 7.07 10.57 18.98
CA LEU A 165 7.83 11.53 19.78
C LEU A 165 6.91 12.55 20.48
N GLN A 166 5.91 13.09 19.78
CA GLN A 166 4.96 14.02 20.41
C GLN A 166 4.18 13.35 21.56
N ARG A 167 3.84 12.06 21.45
CA ARG A 167 3.14 11.33 22.53
C ARG A 167 4.04 10.97 23.70
N SER A 168 5.33 10.73 23.49
CA SER A 168 6.27 10.45 24.60
C SER A 168 6.72 11.72 25.34
N LEU A 169 6.61 12.89 24.69
CA LEU A 169 6.93 14.19 25.26
C LEU A 169 5.74 14.89 25.95
N LEU A 170 4.52 14.33 25.88
CA LEU A 170 3.44 14.78 26.75
C LEU A 170 3.75 14.33 28.18
N PRO A 171 4.01 15.25 29.13
CA PRO A 171 4.16 14.88 30.52
C PRO A 171 2.88 14.14 30.92
N ALA A 172 3.01 12.98 31.56
CA ALA A 172 1.88 12.38 32.26
C ALA A 172 1.21 13.51 33.05
N PRO A 173 -0.10 13.78 32.88
CA PRO A 173 -0.74 14.85 33.62
C PRO A 173 -0.43 14.59 35.08
N CYS A 174 0.37 15.49 35.67
CA CYS A 174 0.77 15.39 37.06
C CYS A 174 -0.54 15.22 37.82
N ARG A 175 -0.74 14.03 38.39
CA ARG A 175 -1.96 13.72 39.14
C ARG A 175 -1.94 14.70 40.29
N ALA A 176 -2.65 15.82 40.15
CA ALA A 176 -2.67 16.89 41.13
C ALA A 176 -3.06 16.25 42.46
N ARG A 177 -2.10 16.17 43.37
CA ARG A 177 -2.29 15.53 44.67
C ARG A 177 -3.28 16.42 45.42
N PRO A 178 -4.45 15.90 45.85
CA PRO A 178 -5.47 16.74 46.47
C PRO A 178 -4.94 17.46 47.74
N PRO A 179 -5.45 18.66 48.06
CA PRO A 179 -4.84 19.65 48.96
C PRO A 179 -4.70 19.21 50.44
N TRP A 180 -5.38 18.16 50.86
CA TRP A 180 -5.41 17.65 52.24
C TRP A 180 -4.20 16.80 52.69
N ARG A 181 -3.18 16.54 51.85
CA ARG A 181 -1.94 15.85 52.27
C ARG A 181 -0.74 16.80 52.28
N ARG A 182 -0.78 17.81 53.17
CA ARG A 182 0.41 18.49 53.69
C ARG A 182 0.83 17.82 55.00
N PRO A 183 2.09 17.34 55.18
CA PRO A 183 2.59 17.06 56.51
C PRO A 183 2.73 18.40 57.28
N PRO A 184 2.54 18.41 58.61
CA PRO A 184 2.68 19.63 59.39
C PRO A 184 4.12 20.15 59.28
N ALA A 185 4.24 21.41 58.86
CA ALA A 185 5.50 22.14 58.89
C ALA A 185 5.94 22.25 60.36
N ILE A 186 6.98 21.49 60.73
CA ILE A 186 7.75 21.76 61.94
C ILE A 186 8.45 23.11 61.72
N CYS A 187 7.81 24.15 62.21
CA CYS A 187 8.35 25.49 62.29
C CYS A 187 9.43 25.48 63.39
N ARG A 188 10.70 25.28 63.03
CA ARG A 188 11.82 25.58 63.94
C ARG A 188 12.16 27.07 63.82
N PRO A 189 12.08 27.86 64.90
CA PRO A 189 12.59 29.22 64.89
C PRO A 189 14.12 29.20 64.83
N ARG A 190 14.69 29.92 63.86
CA ARG A 190 16.09 30.35 63.85
C ARG A 190 16.22 31.57 64.76
N THR A 191 16.94 31.46 65.86
CA THR A 191 17.61 32.61 66.48
C THR A 191 19.09 32.55 66.14
N ARG A 192 19.56 33.61 65.48
CA ARG A 192 20.97 33.90 65.23
C ARG A 192 21.48 34.83 66.33
N ALA A 193 22.62 34.45 66.89
CA ALA A 193 23.82 35.26 67.07
C ALA A 193 23.98 36.29 68.22
N TRP A 194 24.98 35.96 69.06
CA TRP A 194 26.09 36.79 69.60
C TRP A 194 25.85 37.77 70.76
N ALA A 195 26.60 37.59 71.86
CA ALA A 195 27.43 38.64 72.49
C ALA A 195 28.44 38.03 73.47
N ALA A 196 29.65 38.59 73.45
CA ALA A 196 30.79 38.30 74.30
C ALA A 196 30.78 39.14 75.58
N THR A 197 31.41 38.64 76.65
CA THR A 197 32.10 39.29 77.79
C THR A 197 32.33 38.17 78.82
N GLY A 198 33.50 37.87 79.40
CA GLY A 198 34.62 38.70 79.86
C GLY A 198 34.80 38.41 81.37
N SER A 199 35.98 37.93 81.79
CA SER A 199 36.59 37.90 83.15
C SER A 199 35.73 37.48 84.36
N THR A 200 36.17 36.57 85.23
CA THR A 200 37.36 36.69 86.10
C THR A 200 37.76 35.31 86.61
#